data_AF-A0A8J6MYK0-F1
#
_entry.id   AF-A0A8J6MYK0-F1
#
_cell.length_a   1.000
_cell.length_b   1.000
_cell.length_c   1.000
_cell.angle_alpha   90.00
_cell.angle_beta   90.00
_cell.angle_gamma   90.00
#
_symmetry.space_group_name_H-M   'P 1'
#
loop_
_entity.id
_entity.type
_entity.pdbx_description
1 polymer ?
#
loop_
_entity_poly.entity_id
_entity_poly.type
_entity_poly.pdbx_seq_one_letter_code
_entity_poly.pdbx_strand_id
1 'polypeptide(L)'
;MESFNKSKLTEAELQVIVQHAFKQTYQSAVELTEGWANIAYILKLEDGRKVVLKVAPSKDKPLMRCEKDNMRTEVEAIRLLEDKGGLPIPHVYIYDSECTLISSEYFIMSFIEGTPLVKAKESLTKEQLDQIHRQLGQYNRQINDCIGDKFGYFHAETGLKETWSEAFRDLIFGVLTDGKEAGVQLPVPYLEIEQEIEKRMSALDEVKEAHLVHWDLWDGNIIIHEGQIAGIIDFERAIWGDPLIEYYFGHFSQSAAFDEGYGRASVTKAERTRRALYDLYLDLILVIECEYRQYENQDHVKWTFVNFQQGYERFLKS
;
A
#
# COMPACT_ATOMS: atom_id res chain seq x y z
N MET A 1 -11.77 -9.08 -10.56
CA MET A 1 -11.73 -8.15 -11.71
C MET A 1 -10.51 -8.57 -12.51
N GLU A 2 -10.64 -9.06 -13.73
CA GLU A 2 -9.46 -9.52 -14.48
C GLU A 2 -8.73 -8.29 -15.04
N SER A 3 -7.50 -8.08 -14.60
CA SER A 3 -6.60 -7.11 -15.24
C SER A 3 -5.94 -7.81 -16.43
N PHE A 4 -5.77 -7.09 -17.55
CA PHE A 4 -4.99 -7.49 -18.72
C PHE A 4 -3.51 -7.86 -18.40
N ASN A 5 -3.11 -7.77 -17.13
CA ASN A 5 -1.73 -7.74 -16.66
C ASN A 5 -1.15 -9.06 -16.11
N LYS A 6 -1.71 -10.24 -16.35
CA LYS A 6 -1.20 -11.48 -15.73
C LYS A 6 -0.75 -12.53 -16.75
N SER A 7 0.55 -12.62 -17.00
CA SER A 7 1.14 -13.84 -17.55
C SER A 7 1.14 -14.88 -16.44
N LYS A 8 0.15 -15.77 -16.41
CA LYS A 8 0.03 -16.77 -15.35
C LYS A 8 1.27 -17.66 -15.36
N LEU A 9 1.80 -17.96 -14.17
CA LEU A 9 2.85 -18.97 -14.03
C LEU A 9 2.32 -20.33 -14.49
N THR A 10 3.19 -21.07 -15.15
CA THR A 10 2.96 -22.46 -15.52
C THR A 10 3.08 -23.37 -14.30
N GLU A 11 2.45 -24.55 -14.37
CA GLU A 11 2.58 -25.60 -13.36
C GLU A 11 4.06 -25.96 -13.07
N ALA A 12 4.91 -25.98 -14.11
CA ALA A 12 6.33 -26.28 -13.97
C ALA A 12 7.07 -25.20 -13.16
N GLU A 13 6.76 -23.93 -13.38
CA GLU A 13 7.35 -22.80 -12.65
C GLU A 13 6.93 -22.83 -11.18
N LEU A 14 5.63 -23.01 -10.91
CA LEU A 14 5.11 -23.17 -9.54
C LEU A 14 5.80 -24.34 -8.82
N GLN A 15 5.96 -25.48 -9.49
CA GLN A 15 6.60 -26.67 -8.93
C GLN A 15 8.07 -26.44 -8.58
N VAL A 16 8.81 -25.74 -9.45
CA VAL A 16 10.23 -25.41 -9.18
C VAL A 16 10.35 -24.45 -7.99
N ILE A 17 9.49 -23.44 -7.91
CA ILE A 17 9.45 -22.47 -6.80
C ILE A 17 9.17 -23.19 -5.46
N VAL A 18 8.13 -24.02 -5.40
CA VAL A 18 7.77 -24.76 -4.17
C VAL A 18 8.85 -25.76 -3.78
N GLN A 19 9.39 -26.49 -4.76
CA GLN A 19 10.48 -27.44 -4.51
C GLN A 19 11.73 -26.73 -3.99
N HIS A 20 12.05 -25.55 -4.49
CA HIS A 20 13.18 -24.78 -4.01
C HIS A 20 12.97 -24.33 -2.55
N ALA A 21 11.81 -23.73 -2.26
CA ALA A 21 11.52 -23.13 -0.96
C ALA A 21 11.28 -24.16 0.16
N PHE A 22 10.57 -25.25 -0.14
CA PHE A 22 10.07 -26.17 0.88
C PHE A 22 10.53 -27.62 0.72
N LYS A 23 11.31 -27.92 -0.33
CA LYS A 23 11.79 -29.28 -0.66
C LYS A 23 10.66 -30.30 -0.83
N GLN A 24 9.50 -29.85 -1.32
CA GLN A 24 8.32 -30.67 -1.55
C GLN A 24 7.51 -30.15 -2.76
N THR A 25 6.44 -30.87 -3.12
CA THR A 25 5.44 -30.46 -4.11
C THR A 25 4.27 -29.72 -3.45
N TYR A 26 3.27 -29.32 -4.25
CA TYR A 26 2.03 -28.75 -3.76
C TYR A 26 0.82 -29.54 -4.29
N GLN A 27 -0.28 -29.50 -3.53
CA GLN A 27 -1.54 -30.18 -3.84
C GLN A 27 -2.44 -29.37 -4.77
N SER A 28 -2.46 -28.05 -4.58
CA SER A 28 -3.29 -27.15 -5.36
C SER A 28 -2.76 -25.73 -5.35
N ALA A 29 -2.96 -25.02 -6.46
CA ALA A 29 -2.71 -23.60 -6.60
C ALA A 29 -4.00 -22.88 -6.99
N VAL A 30 -4.34 -21.81 -6.27
CA VAL A 30 -5.51 -20.96 -6.56
C VAL A 30 -5.03 -19.53 -6.75
N GLU A 31 -5.28 -18.95 -7.92
CA GLU A 31 -4.95 -17.55 -8.19
C GLU A 31 -5.87 -16.61 -7.41
N LEU A 32 -5.28 -15.61 -6.78
CA LEU A 32 -5.99 -14.49 -6.16
C LEU A 32 -6.24 -13.41 -7.21
N THR A 33 -7.49 -13.31 -7.65
CA THR A 33 -7.95 -12.37 -8.69
C THR A 33 -8.38 -11.01 -8.14
N GLU A 34 -8.26 -10.79 -6.82
CA GLU A 34 -8.66 -9.56 -6.13
C GLU A 34 -7.50 -8.57 -5.94
N GLY A 35 -6.27 -8.94 -6.32
CA GLY A 35 -5.08 -8.06 -6.29
C GLY A 35 -4.82 -7.36 -7.63
N TRP A 36 -4.43 -6.08 -7.55
CA TRP A 36 -4.38 -5.15 -8.69
C TRP A 36 -3.00 -5.01 -9.36
N ALA A 37 -1.90 -5.15 -8.60
CA ALA A 37 -0.54 -4.95 -9.09
C ALA A 37 0.23 -6.26 -9.33
N ASN A 38 0.27 -7.15 -8.32
CA ASN A 38 1.01 -8.42 -8.38
C ASN A 38 0.10 -9.61 -8.72
N ILE A 39 0.68 -10.63 -9.34
CA ILE A 39 0.03 -11.95 -9.43
C ILE A 39 0.23 -12.64 -8.08
N ALA A 40 -0.84 -13.13 -7.47
CA ALA A 40 -0.76 -13.85 -6.21
C ALA A 40 -1.45 -15.21 -6.31
N TYR A 41 -0.86 -16.22 -5.69
CA TYR A 41 -1.40 -17.58 -5.60
C TYR A 41 -1.47 -18.02 -4.15
N ILE A 42 -2.58 -18.63 -3.75
CA ILE A 42 -2.62 -19.49 -2.57
C ILE A 42 -2.18 -20.88 -3.01
N LEU A 43 -1.07 -21.35 -2.45
CA LEU A 43 -0.56 -22.71 -2.66
C LEU A 43 -0.84 -23.55 -1.41
N LYS A 44 -1.41 -24.74 -1.60
CA LYS A 44 -1.54 -25.74 -0.53
C LYS A 44 -0.43 -26.77 -0.69
N LEU A 45 0.49 -26.84 0.27
CA LEU A 45 1.62 -27.78 0.27
C LEU A 45 1.17 -29.21 0.62
N GLU A 46 2.01 -30.21 0.36
CA GLU A 46 1.70 -31.62 0.68
C GLU A 46 1.55 -31.87 2.19
N ASP A 47 2.30 -31.13 3.01
CA ASP A 47 2.18 -31.17 4.47
C ASP A 47 0.93 -30.47 5.01
N GLY A 48 0.07 -29.94 4.13
CA GLY A 48 -1.20 -29.29 4.45
C GLY A 48 -1.09 -27.80 4.76
N ARG A 49 0.11 -27.22 4.85
CA ARG A 49 0.27 -25.77 5.03
C ARG A 49 -0.23 -25.01 3.80
N LYS A 50 -0.78 -23.82 4.04
CA LYS A 50 -1.08 -22.83 3.00
C LYS A 50 -0.02 -21.73 3.00
N VAL A 51 0.38 -21.31 1.81
CA VAL A 51 1.32 -20.20 1.61
C VAL A 51 0.80 -19.30 0.50
N VAL A 52 1.23 -18.04 0.51
CA VAL A 52 0.95 -17.08 -0.57
C VAL A 52 2.22 -16.86 -1.36
N LEU A 53 2.18 -17.11 -2.66
CA LEU A 53 3.21 -16.73 -3.61
C LEU A 53 2.78 -15.43 -4.29
N LYS A 54 3.57 -14.36 -4.17
CA LYS A 54 3.41 -13.15 -4.98
C LYS A 54 4.52 -13.08 -6.03
N VAL A 55 4.14 -12.67 -7.25
CA VAL A 55 5.02 -12.57 -8.41
C VAL A 55 4.88 -11.19 -9.02
N ALA A 56 6.02 -10.54 -9.27
CA ALA A 56 6.07 -9.21 -9.85
C ALA A 56 5.50 -9.23 -11.28
N PRO A 57 4.89 -8.12 -11.73
CA PRO A 57 4.45 -7.99 -13.11
C PRO A 57 5.61 -8.16 -14.10
N SER A 58 5.30 -8.55 -15.34
CA SER A 58 6.29 -8.61 -16.42
C SER A 58 7.01 -7.26 -16.59
N LYS A 59 8.33 -7.31 -16.85
CA LYS A 59 9.19 -6.14 -17.06
C LYS A 59 8.75 -5.23 -18.21
N ASP A 60 7.94 -5.74 -19.14
CA ASP A 60 7.47 -4.98 -20.31
C ASP A 60 6.31 -4.02 -19.98
N LYS A 61 5.83 -3.97 -18.74
CA LYS A 61 4.70 -3.12 -18.35
C LYS A 61 5.15 -1.76 -17.85
N PRO A 62 4.49 -0.67 -18.30
CA PRO A 62 4.73 0.64 -17.72
C PRO A 62 4.27 0.63 -16.26
N LEU A 63 5.18 1.03 -15.38
CA LEU A 63 4.90 1.25 -13.96
C LEU A 63 4.98 2.74 -13.67
N MET A 64 4.15 3.22 -12.75
CA MET A 64 4.32 4.55 -12.19
C MET A 64 5.62 4.61 -11.37
N ARG A 65 6.19 5.80 -11.22
CA ARG A 65 7.42 6.00 -10.43
C ARG A 65 7.26 5.53 -8.99
N CYS A 66 6.06 5.68 -8.42
CA CYS A 66 5.72 5.23 -7.07
C CYS A 66 5.49 3.72 -6.92
N GLU A 67 5.49 2.95 -8.02
CA GLU A 67 5.30 1.49 -8.00
C GLU A 67 6.63 0.73 -8.20
N LYS A 68 7.74 1.46 -8.37
CA LYS A 68 9.07 0.87 -8.51
C LYS A 68 9.47 0.19 -7.20
N ASP A 69 10.00 -1.03 -7.33
CA ASP A 69 10.49 -1.84 -6.23
C ASP A 69 9.45 -2.22 -5.16
N ASN A 70 8.14 -2.10 -5.47
CA ASN A 70 7.02 -2.44 -4.56
C ASN A 70 7.19 -3.83 -3.91
N MET A 71 7.60 -4.83 -4.68
CA MET A 71 7.82 -6.19 -4.17
C MET A 71 8.95 -6.25 -3.14
N ARG A 72 10.09 -5.60 -3.45
CA ARG A 72 11.23 -5.50 -2.54
C ARG A 72 10.84 -4.75 -1.27
N THR A 73 10.11 -3.65 -1.41
CA THR A 73 9.57 -2.84 -0.31
C THR A 73 8.70 -3.69 0.61
N GLU A 74 7.76 -4.46 0.06
CA GLU A 74 6.90 -5.34 0.87
C GLU A 74 7.71 -6.35 1.68
N VAL A 75 8.64 -7.06 1.04
CA VAL A 75 9.47 -8.07 1.70
C VAL A 75 10.33 -7.47 2.81
N GLU A 76 11.01 -6.36 2.54
CA GLU A 76 11.91 -5.75 3.50
C GLU A 76 11.16 -5.08 4.67
N ALA A 77 10.01 -4.46 4.41
CA ALA A 77 9.15 -3.91 5.46
C ALA A 77 8.61 -5.01 6.39
N ILE A 78 8.16 -6.14 5.84
CA ILE A 78 7.71 -7.28 6.65
C ILE A 78 8.85 -7.79 7.53
N ARG A 79 10.04 -8.07 6.95
CA ARG A 79 11.20 -8.57 7.71
C ARG A 79 11.61 -7.63 8.84
N LEU A 80 11.65 -6.32 8.57
CA LEU A 80 11.96 -5.30 9.56
C LEU A 80 10.98 -5.34 10.76
N LEU A 81 9.69 -5.54 10.48
CA LEU A 81 8.65 -5.57 11.51
C LEU A 81 8.60 -6.93 12.25
N GLU A 82 8.91 -8.03 11.56
CA GLU A 82 9.02 -9.36 12.19
C GLU A 82 10.11 -9.37 13.27
N ASP A 83 11.26 -8.74 12.99
CA ASP A 83 12.38 -8.63 13.95
C ASP A 83 12.00 -7.87 15.23
N LYS A 84 11.05 -6.93 15.14
CA LYS A 84 10.49 -6.22 16.31
C LYS A 84 9.46 -7.07 17.07
N GLY A 85 8.68 -7.87 16.36
CA GLY A 85 7.61 -8.69 16.91
C GLY A 85 6.38 -7.88 17.39
N GLY A 86 5.34 -8.60 17.83
CA GLY A 86 4.12 -8.01 18.40
C GLY A 86 3.05 -7.59 17.39
N LEU A 87 3.32 -7.71 16.09
CA LEU A 87 2.38 -7.40 15.02
C LEU A 87 1.83 -8.68 14.36
N PRO A 88 0.53 -8.74 14.03
CA PRO A 88 -0.04 -9.83 13.25
C PRO A 88 0.25 -9.60 11.77
N ILE A 89 1.45 -9.96 11.31
CA ILE A 89 1.90 -9.81 9.91
C ILE A 89 2.30 -11.17 9.33
N PRO A 90 2.33 -11.32 8.00
CA PRO A 90 2.79 -12.56 7.39
C PRO A 90 4.29 -12.76 7.62
N HIS A 91 4.73 -14.01 7.52
CA HIS A 91 6.14 -14.40 7.58
C HIS A 91 6.67 -14.64 6.18
N VAL A 92 7.80 -14.03 5.80
CA VAL A 92 8.43 -14.25 4.49
C VAL A 92 9.36 -15.46 4.54
N TYR A 93 9.00 -16.52 3.82
CA TYR A 93 9.82 -17.75 3.70
C TYR A 93 11.00 -17.59 2.73
N ILE A 94 10.76 -16.98 1.58
CA ILE A 94 11.77 -16.78 0.54
C ILE A 94 11.42 -15.56 -0.30
N TYR A 95 12.45 -14.85 -0.79
CA TYR A 95 12.35 -13.81 -1.81
C TYR A 95 13.49 -14.01 -2.82
N ASP A 96 13.16 -14.08 -4.10
CA ASP A 96 14.10 -14.13 -5.23
C ASP A 96 14.00 -12.82 -6.02
N SER A 97 14.91 -11.88 -5.74
CA SER A 97 15.05 -10.62 -6.47
C SER A 97 15.84 -10.77 -7.77
N GLU A 98 16.62 -11.86 -7.91
CA GLU A 98 17.58 -12.03 -8.99
C GLU A 98 17.02 -12.85 -10.16
N CYS A 99 15.72 -13.19 -10.12
CA CYS A 99 15.04 -13.97 -11.15
C CYS A 99 15.77 -15.31 -11.44
N THR A 100 16.24 -16.00 -10.40
CA THR A 100 17.09 -17.20 -10.57
C THR A 100 16.32 -18.42 -11.04
N LEU A 101 15.05 -18.56 -10.64
CA LEU A 101 14.20 -19.71 -11.01
C LEU A 101 13.20 -19.40 -12.11
N ILE A 102 12.70 -18.17 -12.15
CA ILE A 102 11.72 -17.69 -13.13
C ILE A 102 12.08 -16.29 -13.59
N SER A 103 11.50 -15.81 -14.70
CA SER A 103 11.83 -14.52 -15.31
C SER A 103 11.28 -13.29 -14.57
N SER A 104 10.63 -13.47 -13.42
CA SER A 104 10.06 -12.41 -12.59
C SER A 104 10.54 -12.55 -11.15
N GLU A 105 10.65 -11.42 -10.45
CA GLU A 105 10.81 -11.43 -9.00
C GLU A 105 9.61 -12.11 -8.35
N TYR A 106 9.85 -12.84 -7.28
CA TYR A 106 8.78 -13.45 -6.50
C TYR A 106 9.18 -13.63 -5.05
N PHE A 107 8.18 -13.70 -4.17
CA PHE A 107 8.39 -14.13 -2.80
C PHE A 107 7.25 -15.04 -2.33
N ILE A 108 7.53 -15.85 -1.32
CA ILE A 108 6.53 -16.68 -0.64
C ILE A 108 6.42 -16.24 0.80
N MET A 109 5.20 -16.04 1.26
CA MET A 109 4.88 -15.74 2.65
C MET A 109 3.84 -16.68 3.25
N SER A 110 3.69 -16.65 4.58
CA SER A 110 2.63 -17.39 5.27
C SER A 110 1.24 -16.93 4.82
N PHE A 111 0.32 -17.89 4.72
CA PHE A 111 -1.09 -17.58 4.56
C PHE A 111 -1.70 -17.24 5.93
N ILE A 112 -2.43 -16.14 6.00
CA ILE A 112 -3.19 -15.75 7.19
C ILE A 112 -4.64 -16.17 6.98
N GLU A 113 -5.13 -17.09 7.81
CA GLU A 113 -6.53 -17.53 7.78
C GLU A 113 -7.46 -16.38 8.21
N GLY A 114 -8.52 -16.14 7.45
CA GLY A 114 -9.51 -15.12 7.76
C GLY A 114 -10.13 -14.49 6.52
N THR A 115 -10.88 -13.41 6.76
CA THR A 115 -11.63 -12.66 5.75
C THR A 115 -11.20 -11.20 5.80
N PRO A 116 -10.94 -10.54 4.65
CA PRO A 116 -10.69 -9.10 4.62
C PRO A 116 -11.79 -8.31 5.33
N LEU A 117 -11.41 -7.31 6.13
CA LEU A 117 -12.33 -6.50 6.94
C LEU A 117 -13.39 -5.83 6.05
N VAL A 118 -13.03 -5.38 4.84
CA VAL A 118 -13.98 -4.81 3.87
C VAL A 118 -15.18 -5.72 3.59
N LYS A 119 -15.00 -7.05 3.64
CA LYS A 119 -16.07 -8.05 3.48
C LYS A 119 -16.70 -8.45 4.81
N ALA A 120 -15.92 -8.48 5.89
CA ALA A 120 -16.40 -8.87 7.21
C ALA A 120 -17.29 -7.79 7.87
N LYS A 121 -17.18 -6.53 7.46
CA LYS A 121 -17.91 -5.40 8.06
C LYS A 121 -19.43 -5.60 8.14
N GLU A 122 -20.04 -6.27 7.17
CA GLU A 122 -21.50 -6.48 7.15
C GLU A 122 -22.00 -7.41 8.27
N SER A 123 -21.12 -8.25 8.83
CA SER A 123 -21.48 -9.20 9.91
C SER A 123 -21.07 -8.73 11.31
N LEU A 124 -20.39 -7.57 11.41
CA LEU A 124 -19.90 -7.02 12.67
C LEU A 124 -20.87 -5.99 13.25
N THR A 125 -21.05 -5.99 14.57
CA THR A 125 -21.71 -4.87 15.25
C THR A 125 -20.81 -3.64 15.25
N LYS A 126 -21.39 -2.46 15.51
CA LYS A 126 -20.63 -1.23 15.64
C LYS A 126 -19.55 -1.34 16.73
N GLU A 127 -19.89 -1.94 17.87
CA GLU A 127 -18.97 -2.11 18.99
C GLU A 127 -17.78 -3.01 18.64
N GLN A 128 -18.03 -4.08 17.88
CA GLN A 128 -16.97 -4.96 17.38
C GLN A 128 -16.07 -4.23 16.38
N LEU A 129 -16.66 -3.46 15.46
CA LEU A 129 -15.91 -2.69 14.49
C LEU A 129 -15.06 -1.59 15.17
N ASP A 130 -15.61 -0.91 16.17
CA ASP A 130 -14.87 0.07 16.97
C ASP A 130 -13.72 -0.59 17.75
N GLN A 131 -13.92 -1.81 18.27
CA GLN A 131 -12.84 -2.59 18.89
C GLN A 131 -11.72 -2.93 17.90
N ILE A 132 -12.08 -3.38 16.69
CA ILE A 132 -11.13 -3.68 15.62
C ILE A 132 -10.35 -2.42 15.23
N HIS A 133 -11.04 -1.30 14.97
CA HIS A 133 -10.36 -0.05 14.61
C HIS A 133 -9.42 0.45 15.72
N ARG A 134 -9.80 0.32 17.00
CA ARG A 134 -8.92 0.68 18.12
C ARG A 134 -7.68 -0.19 18.18
N GLN A 135 -7.83 -1.51 18.01
CA GLN A 135 -6.69 -2.43 17.95
C GLN A 135 -5.79 -2.11 16.73
N LEU A 136 -6.40 -1.76 15.60
CA LEU A 136 -5.68 -1.39 14.39
C LEU A 136 -4.88 -0.10 14.58
N GLY A 137 -5.44 0.91 15.26
CA GLY A 137 -4.71 2.12 15.63
C GLY A 137 -3.48 1.83 16.49
N GLN A 138 -3.58 0.88 17.43
CA GLN A 138 -2.45 0.42 18.24
C GLN A 138 -1.37 -0.25 17.39
N TYR A 139 -1.75 -1.13 16.45
CA TYR A 139 -0.79 -1.78 15.55
C TYR A 139 -0.15 -0.78 14.59
N ASN A 140 -0.91 0.14 14.01
CA ASN A 140 -0.36 1.18 13.14
C ASN A 140 0.64 2.05 13.91
N ARG A 141 0.35 2.38 15.17
CA ARG A 141 1.30 3.11 16.02
C ARG A 141 2.59 2.31 16.22
N GLN A 142 2.50 1.01 16.51
CA GLN A 142 3.68 0.15 16.65
C GLN A 142 4.52 0.08 15.36
N ILE A 143 3.87 0.05 14.19
CA ILE A 143 4.56 0.15 12.89
C ILE A 143 5.30 1.49 12.79
N ASN A 144 4.61 2.59 13.09
CA ASN A 144 5.19 3.92 13.02
C ASN A 144 6.28 4.18 14.07
N ASP A 145 6.34 3.42 15.17
CA ASP A 145 7.45 3.51 16.13
C ASP A 145 8.79 2.97 15.54
N CYS A 146 8.82 2.48 14.30
CA CYS A 146 10.06 2.32 13.53
C CYS A 146 10.52 3.66 12.99
N ILE A 147 11.70 4.12 13.43
CA ILE A 147 12.31 5.37 12.99
C ILE A 147 13.43 5.04 12.01
N GLY A 148 13.38 5.64 10.82
CA GLY A 148 14.44 5.60 9.81
C GLY A 148 15.32 6.85 9.87
N ASP A 149 16.47 6.78 9.21
CA ASP A 149 17.45 7.87 9.24
C ASP A 149 17.04 9.08 8.37
N LYS A 150 16.30 8.83 7.29
CA LYS A 150 15.96 9.80 6.25
C LYS A 150 14.57 9.54 5.67
N PHE A 151 14.04 10.52 4.94
CA PHE A 151 12.69 10.50 4.39
C PHE A 151 12.65 10.04 2.92
N GLY A 152 11.56 9.40 2.50
CA GLY A 152 11.28 9.04 1.11
C GLY A 152 10.81 7.60 0.92
N TYR A 153 10.94 7.11 -0.31
CA TYR A 153 10.71 5.69 -0.61
C TYR A 153 11.59 4.80 0.25
N PHE A 154 11.15 3.56 0.48
CA PHE A 154 11.75 2.66 1.48
C PHE A 154 13.27 2.42 1.29
N HIS A 155 13.73 2.32 0.06
CA HIS A 155 15.12 1.94 -0.27
C HIS A 155 16.05 3.14 -0.39
N ALA A 156 17.25 3.07 0.21
CA ALA A 156 18.22 4.17 0.19
C ALA A 156 18.66 4.59 -1.23
N GLU A 157 18.71 3.65 -2.17
CA GLU A 157 19.10 3.91 -3.57
C GLU A 157 18.11 4.84 -4.30
N THR A 158 16.91 5.05 -3.75
CA THR A 158 15.88 5.92 -4.33
C THR A 158 16.16 7.41 -4.12
N GLY A 159 17.20 7.77 -3.36
CA GLY A 159 17.57 9.15 -3.11
C GLY A 159 16.82 9.78 -1.93
N LEU A 160 16.83 9.10 -0.78
CA LEU A 160 16.30 9.58 0.49
C LEU A 160 16.74 11.02 0.82
N LYS A 161 15.86 11.79 1.47
CA LYS A 161 16.04 13.21 1.78
C LYS A 161 16.18 13.48 3.27
N GLU A 162 16.80 14.62 3.58
CA GLU A 162 16.96 15.08 4.97
C GLU A 162 15.65 15.65 5.54
N THR A 163 14.76 16.16 4.69
CA THR A 163 13.47 16.69 5.13
C THR A 163 12.30 15.97 4.47
N TRP A 164 11.18 15.92 5.20
CA TRP A 164 9.94 15.38 4.66
C TRP A 164 9.39 16.22 3.51
N SER A 165 9.56 17.55 3.54
CA SER A 165 9.12 18.43 2.46
C SER A 165 9.81 18.13 1.12
N GLU A 166 11.11 17.85 1.14
CA GLU A 166 11.86 17.44 -0.05
C GLU A 166 11.41 16.06 -0.53
N ALA A 167 11.27 15.09 0.38
CA ALA A 167 10.86 13.73 0.04
C ALA A 167 9.44 13.71 -0.55
N PHE A 168 8.48 14.34 0.13
CA PHE A 168 7.10 14.39 -0.33
C PHE A 168 6.94 15.17 -1.63
N ARG A 169 7.77 16.20 -1.89
CA ARG A 169 7.81 16.86 -3.20
C ARG A 169 8.15 15.82 -4.28
N ASP A 170 9.20 15.03 -4.10
CA ASP A 170 9.57 13.99 -5.07
C ASP A 170 8.44 12.97 -5.29
N LEU A 171 7.72 12.59 -4.22
CA LEU A 171 6.56 11.69 -4.30
C LEU A 171 5.42 12.28 -5.15
N ILE A 172 4.89 13.45 -4.78
CA ILE A 172 3.70 14.02 -5.41
C ILE A 172 3.98 14.55 -6.82
N PHE A 173 5.13 15.18 -7.04
CA PHE A 173 5.52 15.64 -8.38
C PHE A 173 5.97 14.49 -9.28
N GLY A 174 6.45 13.39 -8.72
CA GLY A 174 6.68 12.14 -9.46
C GLY A 174 5.40 11.64 -10.12
N VAL A 175 4.30 11.60 -9.36
CA VAL A 175 2.98 11.20 -9.87
C VAL A 175 2.45 12.20 -10.91
N LEU A 176 2.59 13.51 -10.68
CA LEU A 176 2.19 14.50 -11.70
C LEU A 176 3.00 14.36 -12.99
N THR A 177 4.28 14.01 -12.89
CA THR A 177 5.15 13.75 -14.05
C THR A 177 4.67 12.50 -14.80
N ASP A 178 4.35 11.42 -14.09
CA ASP A 178 3.74 10.22 -14.67
C ASP A 178 2.46 10.56 -15.45
N GLY A 179 1.55 11.35 -14.85
CA GLY A 179 0.32 11.78 -15.51
C GLY A 179 0.56 12.60 -16.78
N LYS A 180 1.55 13.51 -16.77
CA LYS A 180 1.94 14.31 -17.95
C LYS A 180 2.52 13.43 -19.06
N GLU A 181 3.42 12.51 -18.72
CA GLU A 181 4.08 11.61 -19.69
C GLU A 181 3.10 10.61 -20.30
N ALA A 182 2.15 10.11 -19.51
CA ALA A 182 1.08 9.23 -19.97
C ALA A 182 -0.05 9.98 -20.72
N GLY A 183 -0.05 11.31 -20.71
CA GLY A 183 -1.05 12.12 -21.41
C GLY A 183 -2.40 12.23 -20.71
N VAL A 184 -2.48 11.91 -19.42
CA VAL A 184 -3.72 11.95 -18.61
C VAL A 184 -4.23 13.39 -18.53
N GLN A 185 -5.45 13.62 -19.01
CA GLN A 185 -6.11 14.91 -19.01
C GLN A 185 -6.94 15.11 -17.73
N LEU A 186 -6.37 15.77 -16.72
CA LEU A 186 -7.09 16.07 -15.48
C LEU A 186 -8.14 17.17 -15.69
N PRO A 187 -9.22 17.20 -14.87
CA PRO A 187 -10.22 18.28 -14.88
C PRO A 187 -9.67 19.69 -14.58
N VAL A 188 -8.44 19.77 -14.08
CA VAL A 188 -7.74 21.01 -13.71
C VAL A 188 -6.34 20.98 -14.35
N PRO A 189 -5.82 22.11 -14.88
CA PRO A 189 -4.47 22.14 -15.45
C PRO A 189 -3.39 21.76 -14.42
N TYR A 190 -2.43 20.93 -14.84
CA TYR A 190 -1.30 20.54 -13.99
C TYR A 190 -0.60 21.72 -13.32
N LEU A 191 -0.38 22.81 -14.06
CA LEU A 191 0.29 24.00 -13.53
C LEU A 191 -0.46 24.62 -12.33
N GLU A 192 -1.79 24.60 -12.34
CA GLU A 192 -2.60 25.12 -11.22
C GLU A 192 -2.46 24.21 -9.99
N ILE A 193 -2.51 22.90 -10.20
CA ILE A 193 -2.32 21.90 -9.13
C ILE A 193 -0.93 22.06 -8.49
N GLU A 194 0.11 22.16 -9.31
CA GLU A 194 1.51 22.36 -8.88
C GLU A 194 1.67 23.63 -8.05
N GLN A 195 1.05 24.73 -8.47
CA GLN A 195 1.07 26.00 -7.71
C GLN A 195 0.37 25.88 -6.36
N GLU A 196 -0.75 25.16 -6.27
CA GLU A 196 -1.48 24.98 -5.01
C GLU A 196 -0.77 24.05 -4.03
N ILE A 197 -0.04 23.05 -4.54
CA ILE A 197 0.86 22.20 -3.75
C ILE A 197 1.99 23.05 -3.17
N GLU A 198 2.69 23.81 -4.00
CA GLU A 198 3.84 24.63 -3.59
C GLU A 198 3.50 25.62 -2.47
N LYS A 199 2.30 26.23 -2.51
CA LYS A 199 1.82 27.15 -1.45
C LYS A 199 1.74 26.51 -0.06
N ARG A 200 1.67 25.18 0.02
CA ARG A 200 1.42 24.42 1.25
C ARG A 200 2.62 23.56 1.70
N MET A 201 3.70 23.50 0.90
CA MET A 201 4.88 22.66 1.20
C MET A 201 5.55 22.96 2.53
N SER A 202 5.57 24.22 2.99
CA SER A 202 6.17 24.58 4.27
C SER A 202 5.50 23.93 5.48
N ALA A 203 4.24 23.47 5.36
CA ALA A 203 3.58 22.74 6.45
C ALA A 203 4.23 21.37 6.73
N LEU A 204 4.96 20.81 5.75
CA LEU A 204 5.66 19.53 5.85
C LEU A 204 6.98 19.66 6.65
N ASP A 205 7.54 20.88 6.75
CA ASP A 205 8.79 21.13 7.48
C ASP A 205 8.67 20.91 8.99
N GLU A 206 7.45 20.81 9.53
CA GLU A 206 7.23 20.46 10.95
C GLU A 206 7.59 19.00 11.26
N VAL A 207 7.62 18.12 10.25
CA VAL A 207 7.94 16.70 10.42
C VAL A 207 9.45 16.55 10.54
N LYS A 208 9.92 16.03 11.68
CA LYS A 208 11.35 15.95 12.04
C LYS A 208 11.91 14.54 12.10
N GLU A 209 11.06 13.54 12.19
CA GLU A 209 11.44 12.14 12.29
C GLU A 209 10.79 11.36 11.16
N ALA A 210 11.58 10.51 10.49
CA ALA A 210 11.10 9.65 9.44
C ALA A 210 10.59 8.35 10.06
N HIS A 211 9.28 8.15 10.05
CA HIS A 211 8.67 6.95 10.60
C HIS A 211 8.35 5.98 9.47
N LEU A 212 8.40 4.68 9.75
CA LEU A 212 7.88 3.68 8.82
C LEU A 212 6.36 3.84 8.73
N VAL A 213 5.86 4.09 7.54
CA VAL A 213 4.43 4.20 7.23
C VAL A 213 4.03 2.99 6.39
N HIS A 214 2.93 2.33 6.71
CA HIS A 214 2.38 1.27 5.85
C HIS A 214 1.71 1.86 4.60
N TRP A 215 0.97 2.94 4.81
CA TRP A 215 0.23 3.77 3.86
C TRP A 215 -0.95 3.10 3.17
N ASP A 216 -0.86 1.82 2.78
CA ASP A 216 -1.98 1.05 2.19
C ASP A 216 -2.83 0.28 3.22
N LEU A 217 -3.04 0.87 4.40
CA LEU A 217 -3.74 0.21 5.50
C LEU A 217 -5.27 0.36 5.39
N TRP A 218 -5.84 0.11 4.22
CA TRP A 218 -7.31 0.12 4.04
C TRP A 218 -7.93 -1.23 4.44
N ASP A 219 -9.26 -1.28 4.61
CA ASP A 219 -9.94 -2.46 5.16
C ASP A 219 -9.77 -3.75 4.32
N GLY A 220 -9.36 -3.64 3.05
CA GLY A 220 -9.05 -4.80 2.21
C GLY A 220 -7.78 -5.54 2.65
N ASN A 221 -6.86 -4.83 3.30
CA ASN A 221 -5.56 -5.33 3.73
C ASN A 221 -5.53 -5.76 5.22
N ILE A 222 -6.69 -5.75 5.88
CA ILE A 222 -6.85 -6.19 7.26
C ILE A 222 -7.60 -7.53 7.28
N ILE A 223 -6.96 -8.59 7.74
CA ILE A 223 -7.54 -9.93 7.80
C ILE A 223 -8.18 -10.16 9.17
N ILE A 224 -9.46 -10.52 9.16
CA ILE A 224 -10.25 -10.82 10.36
C ILE A 224 -10.47 -12.33 10.49
N HIS A 225 -10.15 -12.87 11.65
CA HIS A 225 -10.43 -14.26 12.02
C HIS A 225 -11.07 -14.29 13.40
N GLU A 226 -12.19 -15.01 13.54
CA GLU A 226 -12.91 -15.14 14.83
C GLU A 226 -13.20 -13.79 15.52
N GLY A 227 -13.48 -12.74 14.72
CA GLY A 227 -13.81 -11.40 15.21
C GLY A 227 -12.60 -10.57 15.67
N GLN A 228 -11.37 -11.02 15.42
CA GLN A 228 -10.14 -10.32 15.76
C GLN A 228 -9.26 -10.08 14.53
N ILE A 229 -8.35 -9.11 14.62
CA ILE A 229 -7.33 -8.89 13.58
C ILE A 229 -6.34 -10.05 13.65
N ALA A 230 -6.30 -10.84 12.59
CA ALA A 230 -5.38 -11.94 12.41
C ALA A 230 -4.20 -11.58 11.49
N GLY A 231 -4.34 -10.53 10.67
CA GLY A 231 -3.32 -10.13 9.72
C GLY A 231 -3.42 -8.68 9.28
N ILE A 232 -2.27 -8.05 9.11
CA ILE A 232 -2.03 -6.85 8.33
C ILE A 232 -1.12 -7.28 7.18
N ILE A 233 -1.54 -7.02 5.94
CA ILE A 233 -0.85 -7.47 4.74
C ILE A 233 -0.62 -6.31 3.76
N ASP A 234 0.19 -6.56 2.74
CA ASP A 234 0.40 -5.65 1.60
C ASP A 234 1.19 -4.37 1.95
N PHE A 235 2.44 -4.57 2.36
CA PHE A 235 3.38 -3.49 2.72
C PHE A 235 4.07 -2.86 1.50
N GLU A 236 3.56 -3.06 0.28
CA GLU A 236 4.25 -2.63 -0.95
C GLU A 236 4.39 -1.12 -1.08
N ARG A 237 3.51 -0.36 -0.42
CA ARG A 237 3.52 1.12 -0.39
C ARG A 237 4.27 1.70 0.81
N ALA A 238 5.03 0.88 1.55
CA ALA A 238 5.72 1.35 2.73
C ALA A 238 6.76 2.43 2.39
N ILE A 239 6.82 3.47 3.23
CA ILE A 239 7.72 4.62 3.06
C ILE A 239 8.26 5.11 4.41
N TRP A 240 9.34 5.87 4.37
CA TRP A 240 9.86 6.61 5.52
C TRP A 240 9.32 8.04 5.48
N GLY A 241 8.34 8.35 6.32
CA GLY A 241 7.54 9.57 6.18
C GLY A 241 6.85 10.05 7.46
N ASP A 242 5.94 11.01 7.28
CA ASP A 242 5.04 11.49 8.33
C ASP A 242 3.94 10.44 8.59
N PRO A 243 3.78 9.91 9.82
CA PRO A 243 2.70 8.99 10.16
C PRO A 243 1.29 9.52 9.84
N LEU A 244 1.13 10.83 9.72
CA LEU A 244 -0.14 11.44 9.38
C LEU A 244 -0.61 11.14 7.94
N ILE A 245 0.24 10.59 7.08
CA ILE A 245 -0.11 10.14 5.73
C ILE A 245 -0.88 8.81 5.72
N GLU A 246 -0.90 8.06 6.82
CA GLU A 246 -1.58 6.76 6.91
C GLU A 246 -3.05 6.85 6.51
N TYR A 247 -3.55 5.80 5.85
CA TYR A 247 -4.90 5.72 5.27
C TYR A 247 -6.01 6.14 6.24
N TYR A 248 -5.95 5.70 7.49
CA TYR A 248 -6.97 5.99 8.51
C TYR A 248 -6.99 7.45 9.00
N PHE A 249 -6.00 8.28 8.63
CA PHE A 249 -6.02 9.72 8.87
C PHE A 249 -6.51 10.54 7.67
N GLY A 250 -6.64 9.90 6.50
CA GLY A 250 -7.12 10.51 5.27
C GLY A 250 -8.65 10.59 5.20
N HIS A 251 -9.18 11.16 4.13
CA HIS A 251 -10.61 11.42 4.01
C HIS A 251 -11.47 10.17 3.78
N PHE A 252 -10.89 9.09 3.24
CA PHE A 252 -11.59 7.82 2.99
C PHE A 252 -11.94 7.06 4.27
N SER A 253 -11.25 7.34 5.37
CA SER A 253 -11.45 6.65 6.63
C SER A 253 -11.46 7.63 7.78
N GLN A 254 -12.54 7.60 8.58
CA GLN A 254 -12.71 8.48 9.73
C GLN A 254 -13.25 7.64 10.88
N SER A 255 -12.36 7.23 11.78
CA SER A 255 -12.69 6.36 12.90
C SER A 255 -12.12 6.92 14.19
N ALA A 256 -13.01 7.45 15.05
CA ALA A 256 -12.61 7.94 16.36
C ALA A 256 -12.00 6.82 17.24
N ALA A 257 -12.45 5.58 17.04
CA ALA A 257 -11.87 4.43 17.74
C ALA A 257 -10.43 4.13 17.26
N PHE A 258 -10.15 4.31 15.97
CA PHE A 258 -8.78 4.22 15.45
C PHE A 258 -7.90 5.33 16.05
N ASP A 259 -8.37 6.59 16.02
CA ASP A 259 -7.66 7.73 16.61
C ASP A 259 -7.33 7.49 18.10
N GLU A 260 -8.31 6.98 18.86
CA GLU A 260 -8.15 6.59 20.26
C GLU A 260 -7.06 5.51 20.42
N GLY A 261 -7.14 4.44 19.61
CA GLY A 261 -6.19 3.33 19.64
C GLY A 261 -4.76 3.74 19.28
N TYR A 262 -4.61 4.63 18.30
CA TYR A 262 -3.33 5.20 17.90
C TYR A 262 -2.74 6.15 18.98
N GLY A 263 -3.63 6.74 19.80
CA GLY A 263 -3.27 7.69 20.84
C GLY A 263 -3.27 9.15 20.38
N ARG A 264 -4.14 9.52 19.44
CA ARG A 264 -4.31 10.92 18.96
C ARG A 264 -5.64 11.51 19.43
N ALA A 265 -5.63 12.82 19.70
CA ALA A 265 -6.77 13.51 20.30
C ALA A 265 -7.33 14.65 19.42
N SER A 266 -6.49 15.52 18.85
CA SER A 266 -6.94 16.63 18.00
C SER A 266 -5.95 16.93 16.89
N VAL A 267 -6.45 17.55 15.81
CA VAL A 267 -5.66 17.89 14.61
C VAL A 267 -5.36 19.38 14.61
N THR A 268 -4.08 19.75 14.52
CA THR A 268 -3.65 21.16 14.43
C THR A 268 -3.95 21.75 13.05
N LYS A 269 -3.75 23.07 12.88
CA LYS A 269 -3.91 23.70 11.56
C LYS A 269 -2.90 23.17 10.55
N ALA A 270 -1.63 23.04 10.93
CA ALA A 270 -0.58 22.53 10.05
C ALA A 270 -0.83 21.06 9.67
N GLU A 271 -1.27 20.24 10.63
CA GLU A 271 -1.67 18.85 10.36
C GLU A 271 -2.83 18.73 9.38
N ARG A 272 -3.83 19.64 9.44
CA ARG A 272 -4.89 19.69 8.42
C ARG A 272 -4.34 19.98 7.03
N THR A 273 -3.42 20.93 6.91
CA THR A 273 -2.75 21.25 5.64
C THR A 273 -1.96 20.05 5.11
N ARG A 274 -1.22 19.34 5.98
CA ARG A 274 -0.51 18.10 5.60
C ARG A 274 -1.45 16.99 5.15
N ARG A 275 -2.53 16.71 5.89
CA ARG A 275 -3.56 15.74 5.48
C ARG A 275 -4.17 16.07 4.13
N ALA A 276 -4.45 17.36 3.86
CA ALA A 276 -5.00 17.77 2.57
C ALA A 276 -4.02 17.51 1.41
N LEU A 277 -2.72 17.67 1.63
CA LEU A 277 -1.68 17.29 0.66
C LEU A 277 -1.64 15.77 0.44
N TYR A 278 -1.77 14.98 1.51
CA TYR A 278 -1.76 13.52 1.48
C TYR A 278 -3.00 12.96 0.77
N ASP A 279 -4.17 13.52 1.05
CA ASP A 279 -5.42 13.21 0.35
C ASP A 279 -5.30 13.51 -1.15
N LEU A 280 -4.79 14.70 -1.51
CA LEU A 280 -4.56 15.06 -2.91
C LEU A 280 -3.58 14.09 -3.59
N TYR A 281 -2.52 13.69 -2.90
CA TYR A 281 -1.53 12.74 -3.42
C TYR A 281 -2.16 11.38 -3.74
N LEU A 282 -2.99 10.84 -2.83
CA LEU A 282 -3.72 9.60 -3.09
C LEU A 282 -4.72 9.76 -4.24
N ASP A 283 -5.48 10.87 -4.28
CA ASP A 283 -6.44 11.14 -5.35
C ASP A 283 -5.77 11.23 -6.73
N LEU A 284 -4.59 11.84 -6.80
CA LEU A 284 -3.76 11.91 -8.01
C LEU A 284 -3.30 10.51 -8.46
N ILE A 285 -2.87 9.66 -7.53
CA ILE A 285 -2.50 8.28 -7.85
C ILE A 285 -3.69 7.53 -8.42
N LEU A 286 -4.84 7.57 -7.75
CA LEU A 286 -6.03 6.83 -8.17
C LEU A 286 -6.48 7.21 -9.60
N VAL A 287 -6.42 8.48 -9.95
CA VAL A 287 -6.82 8.94 -11.29
C VAL A 287 -5.75 8.65 -12.35
N ILE A 288 -4.47 8.80 -12.04
CA ILE A 288 -3.37 8.61 -13.00
C ILE A 288 -3.09 7.12 -13.24
N GLU A 289 -3.20 6.27 -12.20
CA GLU A 289 -2.94 4.83 -12.34
C GLU A 289 -3.90 4.15 -13.30
N CYS A 290 -5.08 4.73 -13.55
CA CYS A 290 -6.06 4.20 -14.50
C CYS A 290 -5.45 4.02 -15.90
N GLU A 291 -4.59 4.95 -16.34
CA GLU A 291 -3.90 4.88 -17.64
C GLU A 291 -2.79 3.83 -17.64
N TYR A 292 -2.06 3.68 -16.54
CA TYR A 292 -1.01 2.66 -16.43
C TYR A 292 -1.58 1.24 -16.35
N ARG A 293 -2.72 1.08 -15.66
CA ARG A 293 -3.35 -0.21 -15.36
C ARG A 293 -4.38 -0.64 -16.39
N GLN A 294 -4.79 0.26 -17.29
CA GLN A 294 -5.74 0.01 -18.38
C GLN A 294 -7.02 -0.68 -17.87
N TYR A 295 -7.64 -0.10 -16.83
CA TYR A 295 -8.82 -0.68 -16.19
C TYR A 295 -10.00 -0.82 -17.17
N GLU A 296 -10.56 -2.03 -17.27
CA GLU A 296 -11.72 -2.30 -18.13
C GLU A 296 -13.02 -1.67 -17.58
N ASN A 297 -13.13 -1.56 -16.26
CA ASN A 297 -14.31 -1.02 -15.59
C ASN A 297 -14.38 0.50 -15.74
N GLN A 298 -15.11 0.95 -16.74
CA GLN A 298 -15.32 2.37 -17.04
C GLN A 298 -16.00 3.15 -15.91
N ASP A 299 -16.78 2.50 -15.05
CA ASP A 299 -17.40 3.18 -13.91
C ASP A 299 -16.41 3.45 -12.79
N HIS A 300 -15.41 2.56 -12.60
CA HIS A 300 -14.28 2.84 -11.72
C HIS A 300 -13.45 4.02 -12.24
N VAL A 301 -13.14 4.04 -13.54
CA VAL A 301 -12.40 5.18 -14.15
C VAL A 301 -13.18 6.47 -13.97
N LYS A 302 -14.48 6.51 -14.27
CA LYS A 302 -15.29 7.72 -14.02
C LYS A 302 -15.27 8.15 -12.55
N TRP A 303 -15.33 7.18 -11.63
CA TRP A 303 -15.30 7.45 -10.20
C TRP A 303 -13.97 8.10 -9.78
N THR A 304 -12.82 7.67 -10.29
CA THR A 304 -11.51 8.28 -9.91
C THR A 304 -11.42 9.74 -10.35
N PHE A 305 -11.95 10.09 -11.52
CA PHE A 305 -12.03 11.49 -11.97
C PHE A 305 -12.96 12.35 -11.09
N VAL A 306 -14.13 11.82 -10.72
CA VAL A 306 -15.05 12.52 -9.81
C VAL A 306 -14.43 12.67 -8.43
N ASN A 307 -13.75 11.63 -7.93
CA ASN A 307 -13.04 11.65 -6.67
C ASN A 307 -11.94 12.73 -6.68
N PHE A 308 -11.10 12.76 -7.71
CA PHE A 308 -10.08 13.79 -7.87
C PHE A 308 -10.67 15.20 -7.90
N GLN A 309 -11.75 15.42 -8.67
CA GLN A 309 -12.37 16.75 -8.74
C GLN A 309 -12.88 17.22 -7.36
N GLN A 310 -13.60 16.35 -6.65
CA GLN A 310 -14.10 16.66 -5.30
C GLN A 310 -12.96 16.83 -4.30
N GLY A 311 -11.92 16.01 -4.40
CA GLY A 311 -10.69 16.08 -3.61
C GLY A 311 -9.97 17.41 -3.79
N TYR A 312 -9.80 17.85 -5.03
CA TYR A 312 -9.19 19.14 -5.33
C TYR A 312 -10.01 20.32 -4.77
N GLU A 313 -11.35 20.28 -4.88
CA GLU A 313 -12.20 21.30 -4.24
C GLU A 313 -12.09 21.33 -2.72
N ARG A 314 -11.88 20.16 -2.06
CA ARG A 314 -11.58 20.10 -0.63
C ARG A 314 -10.19 20.67 -0.34
N PHE A 315 -9.20 20.33 -1.15
CA PHE A 315 -7.82 20.79 -1.01
C PHE A 315 -7.71 22.33 -1.06
N LEU A 316 -8.42 22.98 -1.97
CA LEU A 316 -8.44 24.45 -2.08
C LEU A 316 -9.02 25.16 -0.84
N LYS A 317 -9.85 24.47 -0.05
CA LYS A 317 -10.49 25.00 1.18
C LYS A 317 -9.67 24.75 2.44
N SER A 318 -8.59 23.98 2.35
CA SER A 318 -7.78 23.50 3.49
C SER A 318 -6.79 24.51 4.07
#